data_AF-A0A932LZV5-F1
#
_entry.id   AF-A0A932LZV5-F1
#
_cell.length_a   1.000
_cell.length_b   1.000
_cell.length_c   1.000
_cell.angle_alpha   90.00
_cell.angle_beta   90.00
_cell.angle_gamma   90.00
#
_symmetry.space_group_name_H-M   'P 1'
#
loop_
_entity.id
_entity.type
_entity.pdbx_description
1 polymer ?
#
loop_
_entity_poly.entity_id
_entity_poly.type
_entity_poly.pdbx_seq_one_letter_code
_entity_poly.pdbx_strand_id
1 'polypeptide(L)' 'FRKNLTDSESALWSRWRNKPLLGVQFYRQKPIGEYLVDFYAPGAILVVEVDGSQHVRSDTGNKDTCRDEYLAQKSPLTPL' A
#
# COMPACT_ATOMS: atom_id res chain seq x y z
N PHE A 1 -10.04 -8.79 4.66
CA PHE A 1 -8.60 -8.80 5.00
C PHE A 1 -7.93 -9.99 4.32
N ARG A 2 -6.95 -9.76 3.43
CA ARG A 2 -6.08 -10.85 2.94
C ARG A 2 -5.35 -11.44 4.14
N LYS A 3 -5.41 -12.76 4.33
CA LYS A 3 -4.79 -13.41 5.49
C LYS A 3 -3.32 -13.78 5.25
N ASN A 4 -2.92 -13.92 4.00
CA ASN A 4 -1.56 -14.32 3.61
C ASN A 4 -0.92 -13.24 2.73
N LEU A 5 0.33 -12.90 3.06
CA LEU A 5 1.18 -12.10 2.18
C LEU A 5 1.68 -12.99 1.04
N THR A 6 1.90 -12.41 -0.14
CA THR A 6 2.71 -13.09 -1.17
C THR A 6 4.16 -13.25 -0.68
N ASP A 7 4.95 -14.12 -1.32
CA ASP A 7 6.36 -14.30 -0.95
C ASP A 7 7.15 -12.98 -1.08
N SER A 8 6.87 -12.20 -2.12
CA SER A 8 7.45 -10.87 -2.34
C SER A 8 7.06 -9.87 -1.25
N GLU A 9 5.77 -9.79 -0.90
CA GLU A 9 5.29 -8.98 0.22
C GLU A 9 5.89 -9.41 1.56
N SER A 10 5.99 -10.72 1.80
CA SER A 10 6.57 -11.30 3.02
C SER A 10 8.06 -10.95 3.15
N ALA A 11 8.82 -11.08 2.07
CA ALA A 11 10.23 -10.71 2.02
C ALA A 11 10.41 -9.21 2.31
N LEU A 12 9.59 -8.34 1.70
CA LEU A 12 9.63 -6.89 1.94
C LEU A 12 9.26 -6.55 3.38
N TRP A 13 8.16 -7.13 3.88
CA TRP A 13 7.70 -6.92 5.25
C TRP A 13 8.74 -7.36 6.29
N SER A 14 9.46 -8.46 6.05
CA SER A 14 10.51 -8.95 6.96
C SER A 14 11.60 -7.90 7.20
N ARG A 15 11.90 -7.07 6.18
CA ARG A 15 12.90 -6.00 6.24
C ARG A 15 12.38 -4.76 6.96
N TRP A 16 11.10 -4.42 6.79
CA TRP A 16 10.52 -3.18 7.32
C TRP A 16 9.87 -3.34 8.71
N ARG A 17 9.43 -4.55 9.08
CA ARG A 17 8.65 -4.76 10.31
C ARG A 17 9.40 -4.55 11.62
N ASN A 18 10.73 -4.70 11.60
CA ASN A 18 11.55 -4.72 12.81
C ASN A 18 12.29 -3.41 13.07
N LYS A 19 12.48 -2.58 12.05
CA LYS A 19 13.15 -1.28 12.16
C LYS A 19 12.51 -0.30 11.19
N PRO A 20 12.17 0.93 11.65
CA PRO A 20 11.77 2.00 10.75
C PRO A 20 12.89 2.24 9.73
N LEU A 21 12.63 1.96 8.46
CA LEU A 21 13.60 2.23 7.40
C LEU A 21 13.76 3.75 7.33
N LEU A 22 14.96 4.27 7.58
CA LEU A 22 15.21 5.71 7.64
C LEU A 22 14.28 6.47 8.60
N GLY A 23 13.83 5.82 9.70
CA GLY A 23 12.89 6.42 10.64
C GLY A 23 11.41 6.34 10.23
N VAL A 24 11.11 5.74 9.07
CA VAL A 24 9.75 5.65 8.54
C VAL A 24 9.08 4.33 8.98
N GLN A 25 7.92 4.46 9.63
CA GLN A 25 7.07 3.33 9.99
C GLN A 25 6.24 2.87 8.80
N PHE A 26 6.24 1.57 8.53
CA PHE A 26 5.41 0.94 7.52
C PHE A 26 4.29 0.11 8.15
N TYR A 27 3.13 0.12 7.50
CA TYR A 27 1.97 -0.74 7.77
C TYR A 27 1.73 -1.61 6.55
N ARG A 28 1.25 -2.84 6.74
CA ARG A 28 0.90 -3.76 5.65
C ARG A 28 -0.61 -3.91 5.51
N GLN A 29 -1.10 -4.17 4.30
CA GLN A 29 -2.51 -4.44 3.97
C GLN A 29 -3.44 -3.40 4.61
N LYS A 30 -3.13 -2.12 4.37
CA LYS A 30 -3.82 -1.00 5.00
C LYS A 30 -5.08 -0.65 4.19
N PRO A 31 -6.28 -0.67 4.80
CA PRO A 31 -7.45 -0.11 4.14
C PRO A 31 -7.33 1.43 4.09
N ILE A 32 -7.46 1.99 2.88
CA ILE A 32 -7.54 3.42 2.60
C ILE A 32 -8.79 3.65 1.77
N GLY A 33 -9.86 4.11 2.43
CA GLY A 33 -11.16 4.23 1.80
C GLY A 33 -11.68 2.90 1.30
N GLU A 34 -11.98 2.79 0.00
CA GLU A 34 -12.45 1.58 -0.64
C GLU A 34 -11.31 0.63 -1.09
N TYR A 35 -10.06 1.05 -0.94
CA TYR A 35 -8.90 0.30 -1.41
C TYR A 35 -8.14 -0.36 -0.26
N LEU A 36 -7.53 -1.52 -0.55
CA LEU A 36 -6.60 -2.20 0.34
C LEU A 36 -5.22 -2.15 -0.30
N VAL A 37 -4.32 -1.37 0.27
CA VAL A 37 -2.95 -1.20 -0.26
C VAL A 37 -1.99 -2.17 0.43
N ASP A 38 -1.00 -2.69 -0.29
CA ASP A 38 -0.05 -3.67 0.26
C ASP A 38 0.79 -3.08 1.38
N PHE A 39 1.32 -1.87 1.21
CA PHE A 39 2.03 -1.14 2.25
C PHE A 39 1.70 0.35 2.27
N TYR A 40 1.71 0.92 3.47
CA TYR A 40 1.48 2.34 3.70
C TYR A 40 2.47 2.89 4.73
N ALA A 41 3.07 4.04 4.43
CA ALA A 41 4.00 4.76 5.29
C ALA A 41 3.49 6.18 5.55
N PRO A 42 2.79 6.44 6.67
CA PRO A 42 2.19 7.75 6.92
C PRO A 42 3.23 8.85 7.09
N GLY A 43 4.37 8.56 7.71
CA GLY A 43 5.44 9.55 7.89
C GLY A 43 6.09 10.03 6.58
N ALA A 44 5.90 9.29 5.49
CA ALA A 44 6.41 9.63 4.16
C ALA A 44 5.28 9.90 3.15
N ILE A 45 4.01 9.82 3.56
CA ILE A 45 2.83 9.96 2.69
C ILE A 45 2.97 9.04 1.45
N LEU A 46 3.37 7.79 1.68
CA LEU A 46 3.74 6.85 0.63
C LEU A 46 2.91 5.57 0.69
N VAL A 47 2.36 5.19 -0.47
CA VAL A 47 1.77 3.88 -0.73
C VAL A 47 2.76 3.07 -1.57
N VAL A 48 2.95 1.80 -1.22
CA VAL A 48 3.77 0.86 -2.01
C VAL A 48 2.91 -0.36 -2.30
N GLU A 49 2.66 -0.61 -3.59
CA GLU A 49 2.02 -1.83 -4.09
C GLU A 49 3.11 -2.77 -4.59
N VAL A 50 3.06 -4.04 -4.20
CA VAL A 50 4.02 -5.04 -4.67
C VAL A 50 3.39 -5.77 -5.83
N ASP A 51 3.90 -5.57 -7.05
CA ASP A 51 3.44 -6.29 -8.23
C ASP A 51 3.63 -7.80 -8.06
N GLY A 52 2.62 -8.46 -7.51
CA GLY A 52 2.44 -9.89 -7.62
C GLY A 52 1.86 -10.23 -8.99
N SER A 53 2.23 -11.40 -9.53
CA SER A 53 1.56 -12.02 -10.69
C SER A 53 0.04 -12.21 -10.52
N GLN A 54 -0.51 -11.92 -9.34
CA GLN A 54 -1.94 -11.89 -9.03
C GLN A 54 -2.62 -10.53 -9.24
N HIS A 55 -1.90 -9.45 -9.56
CA HIS A 55 -2.49 -8.14 -9.90
C HIS A 55 -3.15 -8.10 -11.29
N VAL A 56 -2.98 -9.15 -12.10
CA VAL A 56 -3.67 -9.30 -13.40
C VAL A 56 -5.18 -9.55 -13.23
N ARG A 57 -5.69 -9.75 -12.00
CA ARG A 57 -7.10 -10.14 -11.77
C ARG A 57 -7.91 -9.09 -11.02
N SER A 58 -7.95 -7.88 -11.56
CA SER A 58 -9.06 -6.95 -11.30
C SER A 58 -9.11 -5.87 -12.37
N ASP A 59 -9.50 -6.28 -13.58
CA ASP A 59 -10.45 -5.58 -14.43
C ASP A 59 -10.18 -4.08 -14.76
N THR A 60 -9.65 -3.89 -15.96
CA THR A 60 -9.97 -2.82 -16.92
C THR A 60 -9.29 -1.46 -16.65
N GLY A 61 -8.34 -1.12 -17.53
CA GLY A 61 -7.47 0.08 -17.57
C GLY A 61 -8.16 1.46 -17.70
N ASN A 62 -9.33 1.61 -17.08
CA ASN A 62 -10.03 2.89 -16.85
C ASN A 62 -10.22 3.17 -15.33
N LYS A 63 -9.78 2.25 -14.45
CA LYS A 63 -9.87 2.38 -12.98
C LYS A 63 -8.57 2.84 -12.31
N ASP A 64 -7.43 2.82 -13.00
CA ASP A 64 -6.14 3.21 -12.41
C ASP A 64 -6.09 4.71 -12.10
N THR A 65 -6.52 5.59 -13.01
CA THR A 65 -6.48 7.04 -12.77
C THR A 65 -7.35 7.47 -11.59
N CYS A 66 -8.58 6.93 -11.49
CA CYS A 66 -9.48 7.22 -10.37
C CYS A 66 -8.93 6.68 -9.03
N ARG A 67 -8.21 5.55 -9.05
CA ARG A 67 -7.56 4.98 -7.86
C ARG A 67 -6.41 5.86 -7.40
N ASP A 68 -5.54 6.24 -8.33
CA ASP A 68 -4.37 7.07 -8.04
C ASP A 68 -4.80 8.44 -7.51
N GLU A 69 -5.79 9.08 -8.13
CA GLU A 69 -6.38 10.34 -7.65
C GLU A 69 -7.04 10.20 -6.27
N TYR A 70 -7.78 9.12 -6.06
CA TYR A 70 -8.44 8.85 -4.78
C TYR A 70 -7.42 8.62 -3.65
N LEU A 71 -6.40 7.82 -3.90
CA LEU A 71 -5.35 7.54 -2.92
C LEU A 71 -4.51 8.79 -2.66
N ALA A 72 -4.24 9.62 -3.68
CA ALA A 72 -3.61 10.92 -3.49
C ALA A 72 -4.47 11.80 -2.57
N GLN A 73 -5.78 11.90 -2.80
CA GLN A 73 -6.67 12.75 -1.99
C GLN A 73 -6.90 12.22 -0.55
N LYS A 74 -6.86 10.91 -0.32
CA LYS A 74 -7.21 10.25 0.95
C LYS A 74 -6.01 9.79 1.78
N SER A 75 -4.81 9.72 1.20
CA SER A 75 -3.58 9.87 1.98
C SER A 75 -3.73 11.16 2.80
N PRO A 76 -3.35 11.23 4.09
CA PRO A 76 -3.62 12.36 4.96
C PRO A 76 -2.89 13.62 4.46
N LEU A 77 -3.46 14.23 3.43
CA LEU A 77 -3.12 15.52 2.86
C LEU A 77 -3.83 16.66 3.61
N THR A 78 -4.58 16.34 4.66
CA THR A 78 -5.09 17.36 5.57
C THR A 78 -4.13 17.49 6.76
N PRO A 79 -3.44 18.64 6.90
CA PRO A 79 -2.70 18.93 8.12
C PRO A 79 -3.69 19.01 9.29
N LEU A 80 -3.40 18.26 10.36
CA LEU A 80 -3.80 18.63 11.72
C LEU A 80 -2.69 19.49 12.31
#